data_AF-A0AAU9WIG0-F1
#
_entry.id   AF-A0AAU9WIG0-F1
#
_cell.length_a   1.000
_cell.length_b   1.000
_cell.length_c   1.000
_cell.angle_alpha   90.00
_cell.angle_beta   90.00
_cell.angle_gamma   90.00
#
_symmetry.space_group_name_H-M   'P 1'
#
loop_
_entity.id
_entity.type
_entity.pdbx_description
1 polymer ?
#
loop_
_entity_poly.entity_id
_entity_poly.type
_entity_poly.pdbx_seq_one_letter_code
_entity_poly.pdbx_strand_id
1 'polypeptide(L)'
;ADNLGYVNSVDEAHKHIAEFETGSTTKFSFFKAKSQNTGGRCMRYLRSKNSFFTGVPFLILGRKVFKCQHGIDRAAGEKRKRKDAEEAGNKDFVFKKIRFLVQDTRKFDCKAQIKMREILFFSENKV
;
A
#
# COMPACT_ATOMS: atom_id res chain seq x y z
N ALA A 1 1.79 20.42 3.77
CA ALA A 1 3.20 19.99 3.77
C ALA A 1 3.23 18.51 3.41
N ASP A 2 3.99 18.13 2.39
CA ASP A 2 4.14 16.72 2.04
C ASP A 2 5.16 16.10 3.01
N ASN A 3 4.72 15.17 3.86
CA ASN A 3 5.60 14.43 4.76
C ASN A 3 6.47 13.48 3.93
N LEU A 4 7.67 13.93 3.57
CA LEU A 4 8.66 13.20 2.79
C LEU A 4 9.92 12.99 3.63
N GLY A 5 10.48 11.79 3.56
CA GLY A 5 11.72 11.41 4.26
C GLY A 5 12.56 10.47 3.41
N TYR A 6 13.87 10.44 3.69
CA TYR A 6 14.84 9.56 3.04
C TYR A 6 15.51 8.68 4.09
N VAL A 7 15.80 7.45 3.70
CA VAL A 7 16.47 6.43 4.52
C VAL A 7 17.49 5.74 3.64
N ASN A 8 18.60 5.32 4.24
CA ASN A 8 19.73 4.77 3.49
C ASN A 8 19.54 3.27 3.22
N SER A 9 18.70 2.59 3.99
CA SER A 9 18.40 1.17 3.82
C SER A 9 16.91 0.87 3.84
N VAL A 10 16.52 -0.23 3.20
CA VAL A 10 15.13 -0.72 3.19
C VAL A 10 14.72 -1.19 4.61
N ASP A 11 15.65 -1.73 5.37
CA ASP A 11 15.39 -2.22 6.73
C ASP A 11 15.12 -1.07 7.71
N GLU A 12 15.86 0.03 7.59
CA GLU A 12 15.61 1.27 8.32
C GLU A 12 14.23 1.85 7.98
N ALA A 13 13.83 1.79 6.69
CA ALA A 13 12.49 2.19 6.27
C ALA A 13 11.41 1.38 7.00
N HIS A 14 11.58 0.06 7.08
CA HIS A 14 10.64 -0.82 7.79
C HIS A 14 10.65 -0.58 9.29
N LYS A 15 11.80 -0.27 9.88
CA LYS A 15 11.91 0.07 11.30
C LYS A 15 11.09 1.31 11.65
N HIS A 16 11.16 2.38 10.84
CA HIS A 16 10.34 3.57 11.07
C HIS A 16 8.85 3.32 10.87
N ILE A 17 8.48 2.47 9.92
CA ILE A 17 7.07 2.05 9.78
C ILE A 17 6.64 1.30 11.04
N ALA A 18 7.43 0.37 11.54
CA ALA A 18 7.12 -0.38 12.76
C ALA A 18 7.02 0.53 13.99
N GLU A 19 7.94 1.48 14.17
CA GLU A 19 7.88 2.49 15.24
C GLU A 19 6.57 3.29 15.15
N PHE A 20 6.19 3.73 13.95
CA PHE A 20 4.91 4.41 13.73
C PHE A 20 3.70 3.52 14.05
N GLU A 21 3.74 2.23 13.70
CA GLU A 21 2.68 1.26 14.02
C GLU A 21 2.62 0.87 15.50
N THR A 22 3.69 1.10 16.27
CA THR A 22 3.67 0.90 17.73
C THR A 22 3.12 2.12 18.45
N GLY A 23 3.45 3.33 17.99
CA GLY A 23 2.94 4.58 18.56
C GLY A 23 1.51 4.91 18.12
N SER A 24 1.11 4.46 16.93
CA SER A 24 -0.26 4.58 16.41
C SER A 24 -0.95 3.22 16.47
N THR A 25 -2.24 3.15 16.78
CA THR A 25 -3.00 1.88 16.70
C THR A 25 -3.24 1.43 15.25
N THR A 26 -2.66 2.12 14.26
CA THR A 26 -2.86 1.85 12.84
C THR A 26 -1.74 0.96 12.29
N LYS A 27 -2.13 -0.17 11.69
CA LYS A 27 -1.22 -1.07 10.98
C LYS A 27 -1.29 -0.85 9.49
N PHE A 28 -0.19 -1.03 8.79
CA PHE A 28 -0.11 -0.96 7.34
C PHE A 28 0.14 -2.34 6.75
N SER A 29 -0.57 -2.63 5.67
CA SER A 29 -0.43 -3.87 4.92
C SER A 29 0.13 -3.57 3.54
N PHE A 30 1.10 -4.39 3.13
CA PHE A 30 1.68 -4.32 1.81
C PHE A 30 0.66 -4.85 0.79
N PHE A 31 0.22 -4.00 -0.14
CA PHE A 31 -0.85 -4.36 -1.07
C PHE A 31 -0.41 -4.48 -2.52
N LYS A 32 0.64 -3.76 -2.95
CA LYS A 32 1.10 -3.83 -4.34
C LYS A 32 2.58 -3.51 -4.47
N ALA A 33 3.37 -4.52 -4.85
CA ALA A 33 4.60 -4.29 -5.60
C ALA A 33 4.18 -3.96 -7.03
N LYS A 34 4.52 -2.78 -7.55
CA LYS A 34 4.62 -2.65 -9.00
C LYS A 34 6.07 -3.00 -9.34
N SER A 35 6.29 -4.24 -9.77
CA SER A 35 7.47 -4.53 -10.59
C SER A 35 7.40 -3.57 -11.78
N GLN A 36 8.43 -2.76 -11.97
CA GLN A 36 8.52 -2.04 -13.24
C GLN A 36 8.77 -3.14 -14.28
N ASN A 37 7.76 -3.47 -15.09
CA ASN A 37 7.93 -4.36 -16.24
C ASN A 37 9.23 -3.97 -16.95
N THR A 38 10.16 -4.91 -17.00
CA THR A 38 11.43 -4.88 -17.74
C THR A 38 11.19 -4.96 -19.26
N GLY A 39 10.20 -4.21 -19.76
CA GLY A 39 9.83 -4.11 -21.17
C GLY A 39 10.12 -2.73 -21.77
N GLY A 40 10.91 -1.90 -21.10
CA GLY A 40 11.29 -0.59 -21.61
C GLY A 40 12.19 0.13 -20.62
N ARG A 41 13.46 0.29 -21.00
CA ARG A 41 14.45 1.13 -20.32
C ARG A 41 13.87 2.53 -20.14
N CYS A 42 13.24 2.77 -19.02
CA CYS A 42 12.81 4.10 -18.64
C CYS A 42 13.76 4.53 -17.53
N MET A 43 14.97 4.94 -17.95
CA MET A 43 15.86 5.78 -17.15
C MET A 43 15.11 7.10 -16.93
N ARG A 44 14.14 7.05 -16.02
CA ARG A 44 13.33 8.20 -15.66
C ARG A 44 14.19 8.99 -14.71
N TYR A 45 14.92 9.97 -15.24
CA TYR A 45 15.36 11.13 -14.49
C TYR A 45 14.11 11.74 -13.89
N LEU A 46 13.81 11.35 -12.66
CA LEU A 46 12.59 11.80 -12.03
C LEU A 46 12.86 13.25 -11.62
N ARG A 47 12.42 14.19 -12.46
CA ARG A 47 12.09 15.54 -11.99
C ARG A 47 10.86 15.42 -11.08
N SER A 48 11.05 14.80 -9.91
CA SER A 48 10.04 14.82 -8.86
C SER A 48 9.97 16.28 -8.43
N LYS A 49 8.77 16.88 -8.44
CA LYS A 49 8.59 18.26 -7.95
C LYS A 49 9.10 18.46 -6.51
N ASN A 50 9.35 17.37 -5.76
CA ASN A 50 9.79 17.38 -4.36
C ASN A 50 11.01 16.48 -4.06
N SER A 51 11.79 16.06 -5.07
CA SER A 51 13.10 15.43 -4.79
C SER A 51 14.15 16.53 -4.89
N PHE A 52 14.91 16.75 -3.82
CA PHE A 52 16.12 17.56 -3.88
C PHE A 52 16.98 17.03 -5.03
N PHE A 53 17.16 17.84 -6.08
CA PHE A 53 18.01 17.46 -7.20
C PHE A 53 19.45 17.62 -6.74
N THR A 54 20.07 16.51 -6.34
CA THR A 54 21.46 16.47 -5.86
C THR A 54 22.49 16.54 -6.97
N GLY A 55 22.06 16.70 -8.24
CA GLY A 55 22.95 16.66 -9.41
C GLY A 55 23.39 15.26 -9.83
N VAL A 56 23.16 14.24 -8.99
CA VAL A 56 23.61 12.87 -9.21
C VAL A 56 22.53 12.05 -9.94
N PRO A 57 22.88 11.36 -11.04
CA PRO A 57 21.93 10.48 -11.73
C PRO A 57 21.51 9.30 -10.84
N PHE A 58 20.22 8.95 -10.89
CA PHE A 58 19.67 7.85 -10.10
C PHE A 58 18.67 7.00 -10.88
N LEU A 59 18.54 5.73 -10.48
CA LEU A 59 17.54 4.79 -10.96
C LEU A 59 16.54 4.45 -9.87
N ILE A 60 15.26 4.40 -10.21
CA ILE A 60 14.21 3.91 -9.31
C ILE A 60 14.08 2.40 -9.53
N LEU A 61 14.59 1.59 -8.59
CA LEU A 61 14.54 0.14 -8.65
C LEU A 61 13.10 -0.37 -8.46
N GLY A 62 12.42 0.14 -7.43
CA GLY A 62 11.14 -0.40 -6.99
C GLY A 62 10.21 0.66 -6.43
N ARG A 63 8.90 0.35 -6.47
CA ARG A 63 7.87 1.15 -5.80
C ARG A 63 7.01 0.24 -4.95
N LYS A 64 6.95 0.54 -3.65
CA LYS A 64 6.14 -0.17 -2.66
C LYS A 64 5.07 0.78 -2.13
N VAL A 65 3.82 0.32 -2.12
CA VAL A 65 2.70 1.09 -1.56
C VAL A 65 2.06 0.29 -0.44
N PHE A 66 2.13 0.82 0.76
CA PHE A 66 1.45 0.28 1.93
C PHE A 66 0.15 1.02 2.16
N LYS A 67 -0.90 0.27 2.50
CA LYS A 67 -2.22 0.82 2.81
C LYS A 67 -2.61 0.47 4.24
N CYS A 68 -3.29 1.40 4.89
CA CYS A 68 -3.84 1.17 6.23
C CYS A 68 -4.73 -0.09 6.26
N GLN A 69 -4.62 -0.87 7.34
CA GLN A 69 -5.45 -2.03 7.59
C GLN A 69 -6.93 -1.64 7.63
N HIS A 70 -7.28 -0.44 8.08
CA HIS A 70 -8.65 0.08 8.09
C HIS A 70 -9.03 0.78 6.77
N GLY A 71 -8.23 0.63 5.71
CA GLY A 71 -8.51 1.19 4.38
C GLY A 71 -9.72 0.55 3.69
N ILE A 72 -9.95 0.90 2.42
CA ILE A 72 -11.06 0.38 1.59
C ILE A 72 -11.16 -1.15 1.64
N ASP A 73 -12.36 -1.67 1.88
CA ASP A 73 -12.66 -3.08 1.67
C ASP A 73 -12.80 -3.37 0.17
N ARG A 74 -11.72 -3.85 -0.43
CA ARG A 74 -11.71 -4.22 -1.86
C ARG A 74 -12.50 -5.49 -2.15
N ALA A 75 -12.73 -6.32 -1.14
CA ALA A 75 -13.54 -7.53 -1.27
C ALA A 75 -15.03 -7.23 -1.02
N ALA A 76 -15.42 -5.97 -0.78
CA ALA A 76 -16.82 -5.60 -0.55
C ALA A 76 -17.74 -6.05 -1.70
N GLY A 77 -17.30 -5.92 -2.95
CA GLY A 77 -18.07 -6.37 -4.11
C GLY A 77 -18.32 -7.88 -4.12
N GLU A 78 -17.28 -8.67 -3.87
CA GLU A 78 -17.40 -10.14 -3.81
C GLU A 78 -18.24 -10.61 -2.61
N LYS A 79 -18.12 -9.92 -1.46
CA LYS A 79 -18.96 -10.18 -0.28
C LYS A 79 -20.44 -9.88 -0.55
N ARG A 80 -20.74 -8.79 -1.28
CA ARG A 80 -22.11 -8.46 -1.70
C ARG A 80 -22.68 -9.54 -2.60
N LYS A 81 -21.97 -9.92 -3.67
CA LYS A 81 -22.38 -11.02 -4.56
C LYS A 81 -22.66 -12.33 -3.81
N ARG A 82 -21.84 -12.65 -2.80
CA ARG A 82 -22.05 -13.83 -1.95
C ARG A 82 -23.32 -13.71 -1.09
N LYS A 83 -23.58 -12.55 -0.47
CA LYS A 83 -24.82 -12.30 0.27
C LYS A 83 -26.03 -12.43 -0.67
N ASP A 84 -25.99 -11.79 -1.83
CA ASP A 84 -27.06 -11.83 -2.83
C ASP A 84 -27.33 -13.28 -3.31
N ALA A 85 -26.28 -14.08 -3.53
CA ALA A 85 -26.41 -15.48 -3.90
C ALA A 85 -26.97 -16.36 -2.77
N GLU A 86 -26.59 -16.10 -1.52
CA GLU A 86 -27.14 -16.80 -0.34
C GLU A 86 -28.63 -16.44 -0.12
N GLU A 87 -29.04 -15.20 -0.38
CA GLU A 87 -30.44 -14.76 -0.32
C GLU A 87 -31.28 -15.38 -1.46
N ALA A 88 -30.75 -15.45 -2.68
CA ALA A 88 -31.44 -16.06 -3.83
C ALA A 88 -31.56 -17.60 -3.75
N GLY A 89 -30.61 -18.26 -3.06
CA GLY A 89 -30.57 -19.72 -2.92
C GLY A 89 -31.34 -20.29 -1.73
N ASN A 90 -31.77 -19.46 -0.77
CA ASN A 90 -32.50 -19.88 0.43
C ASN A 90 -34.01 -20.10 0.11
N LYS A 91 -34.33 -21.20 -0.58
CA LYS A 91 -35.71 -21.73 -0.67
C LYS A 91 -36.04 -22.75 0.42
N ASP A 92 -35.04 -23.20 1.16
CA ASP A 92 -35.21 -24.13 2.28
C ASP A 92 -35.30 -23.37 3.61
N PHE A 93 -36.32 -23.67 4.41
CA PHE A 93 -36.62 -23.07 5.72
C PHE A 93 -35.59 -23.42 6.81
N VAL A 94 -34.31 -23.32 6.50
CA VAL A 94 -33.22 -23.51 7.46
C VAL A 94 -33.05 -22.22 8.25
N PHE A 95 -33.57 -22.20 9.48
CA PHE A 95 -33.35 -21.12 10.44
C PHE A 95 -31.86 -21.03 10.82
N LYS A 96 -31.07 -20.33 10.00
CA LYS A 96 -29.69 -19.95 10.36
C LYS A 96 -29.77 -18.91 11.47
N LYS A 97 -29.18 -19.19 12.63
CA LYS A 97 -29.02 -18.18 13.70
C LYS A 97 -28.23 -16.99 13.15
N ILE A 98 -28.90 -15.87 12.94
CA ILE A 98 -28.27 -14.61 12.50
C ILE A 98 -27.50 -14.05 13.69
N ARG A 99 -26.17 -14.13 13.65
CA ARG A 99 -25.33 -13.39 14.59
C ARG A 99 -25.38 -11.92 14.17
N PHE A 100 -26.01 -11.08 14.98
CA PHE A 100 -26.01 -9.64 14.75
C PHE A 100 -24.58 -9.11 14.95
N LEU A 101 -23.94 -8.69 13.85
CA LEU A 101 -22.71 -7.94 13.89
C LEU A 101 -23.08 -6.45 13.82
N VAL A 102 -22.73 -5.68 14.85
CA VAL A 102 -22.93 -4.21 14.89
C VAL A 102 -22.27 -3.51 13.70
N GLN A 103 -21.20 -4.09 13.14
CA GLN A 103 -20.57 -3.61 11.91
C GLN A 103 -20.29 -4.76 10.95
N ASP A 104 -20.74 -4.62 9.70
CA ASP A 104 -20.58 -5.59 8.61
C ASP A 104 -19.08 -5.80 8.25
N THR A 105 -18.23 -4.79 8.43
CA THR A 105 -16.78 -4.91 8.19
C THR A 105 -15.98 -4.11 9.21
N ARG A 106 -14.75 -4.56 9.50
CA ARG A 106 -13.75 -3.81 10.30
C ARG A 106 -13.02 -2.73 9.49
N LYS A 107 -13.52 -2.32 8.31
CA LYS A 107 -12.85 -1.43 7.36
C LYS A 107 -13.60 -0.09 7.31
N PHE A 108 -12.88 1.03 7.42
CA PHE A 108 -13.48 2.38 7.57
C PHE A 108 -13.10 3.34 6.43
N ASP A 109 -12.63 2.82 5.30
CA ASP A 109 -12.12 3.64 4.18
C ASP A 109 -11.04 4.65 4.61
N CYS A 110 -10.07 4.19 5.43
CA CYS A 110 -8.92 5.02 5.77
C CYS A 110 -8.06 5.32 4.53
N LYS A 111 -7.88 6.62 4.23
CA LYS A 111 -7.07 7.11 3.10
C LYS A 111 -5.56 7.09 3.33
N ALA A 112 -5.12 6.74 4.55
CA ALA A 112 -3.71 6.72 4.91
C ALA A 112 -2.93 5.70 4.07
N GLN A 113 -1.83 6.17 3.48
CA GLN A 113 -0.97 5.39 2.59
C GLN A 113 0.49 5.80 2.75
N ILE A 114 1.38 4.82 2.70
CA ILE A 114 2.83 5.04 2.69
C ILE A 114 3.33 4.65 1.30
N LYS A 115 3.97 5.60 0.61
CA LYS A 115 4.53 5.41 -0.73
C LYS A 115 6.05 5.39 -0.63
N MET A 116 6.62 4.20 -0.74
CA MET A 116 8.07 3.99 -0.68
C MET A 116 8.65 3.80 -2.08
N ARG A 117 9.80 4.42 -2.34
CA ARG A 117 10.54 4.32 -3.59
C ARG A 117 11.96 3.91 -3.27
N GLU A 118 12.42 2.85 -3.91
CA GLU A 118 13.79 2.39 -3.79
C GLU A 118 14.60 3.04 -4.91
N ILE A 119 15.67 3.74 -4.54
CA ILE A 119 16.46 4.58 -5.44
C ILE A 119 17.92 4.13 -5.32
N LEU A 120 18.56 3.93 -6.47
CA LEU A 120 19.99 3.67 -6.59
C LEU A 120 20.66 4.89 -7.21
N PHE A 121 21.61 5.49 -6.48
CA PHE A 121 22.43 6.60 -6.97
C PHE A 121 23.69 6.06 -7.64
N PHE A 122 24.07 6.63 -8.77
CA PHE A 122 25.38 6.38 -9.36
C PHE A 122 26.38 7.37 -8.80
N SER A 123 27.33 6.90 -7.99
CA SER A 123 28.51 7.72 -7.70
C SER A 123 29.24 7.99 -9.03
N GLU A 124 29.78 9.20 -9.20
CA GLU A 124 30.50 9.59 -10.41
C GLU A 124 31.67 8.64 -10.65
N ASN A 125 31.47 7.66 -11.53
CA ASN A 125 32.57 6.93 -12.10
C ASN A 125 33.31 7.93 -13.00
N LYS A 126 34.46 8.43 -12.51
CA LYS A 126 35.46 9.09 -13.35
C LYS A 126 35.76 8.13 -14.51
N VAL A 127 35.36 8.53 -15.72
CA VAL A 127 35.97 8.05 -16.98
C VAL A 127 37.28 8.78 -17.15
#